data_AF-A0A9J7M1C2-F1
#
_entry.id   AF-A0A9J7M1C2-F1
#
_cell.length_a   1.000
_cell.length_b   1.000
_cell.length_c   1.000
_cell.angle_alpha   90.00
_cell.angle_beta   90.00
_cell.angle_gamma   90.00
#
_symmetry.space_group_name_H-M   'P 1'
#
loop_
_entity.id
_entity.type
_entity.pdbx_description
1 polymer ?
#
loop_
_entity_poly.entity_id
_entity_poly.type
_entity_poly.pdbx_seq_one_letter_code
_entity_poly.pdbx_strand_id
1 'polypeptide(L)'
;MAGADERRTRQDLYLEISRELTDEEVSDIRGYIGGKQLPTGSIQRATAQEMFNMLERKRILKKGDLSFLVKLMESIDRQEFAEAANEIAEQESEGNTKGEVREKKPCGRPNITPTAGSAEELEALITRNRVLLTKRLQVSSLFPHLIERGLLLIDEKEDINSKTTTQGKAEALLDLLSRQGKCTPDVFMEILKLGNHEHIVGLLERRR
;
A
#
# COMPACT_ATOMS: atom_id res chain seq x y z
N MET A 1 -31.77 -24.28 -4.46
CA MET A 1 -31.45 -23.24 -5.45
C MET A 1 -30.05 -22.73 -5.16
N ALA A 2 -29.11 -22.94 -6.09
CA ALA A 2 -27.81 -22.31 -6.11
C ALA A 2 -27.88 -21.09 -7.04
N GLY A 3 -27.39 -19.94 -6.63
CA GLY A 3 -27.36 -18.74 -7.47
C GLY A 3 -27.37 -17.44 -6.68
N ALA A 4 -26.21 -17.06 -6.16
CA ALA A 4 -25.85 -15.68 -5.89
C ALA A 4 -24.32 -15.63 -5.72
N ASP A 5 -23.58 -15.80 -6.83
CA ASP A 5 -22.25 -15.20 -6.97
C ASP A 5 -22.49 -13.67 -7.15
N GLU A 6 -23.12 -13.07 -6.14
CA GLU A 6 -23.36 -11.64 -6.10
C GLU A 6 -22.08 -11.07 -5.52
N ARG A 7 -21.26 -10.46 -6.39
CA ARG A 7 -20.06 -9.76 -5.97
C ARG A 7 -20.45 -8.75 -4.89
N ARG A 8 -20.31 -9.13 -3.61
CA ARG A 8 -20.56 -8.23 -2.49
C ARG A 8 -19.62 -7.05 -2.65
N THR A 9 -20.20 -5.91 -3.02
CA THR A 9 -19.42 -4.68 -3.16
C THR A 9 -19.24 -4.06 -1.79
N ARG A 10 -18.18 -3.28 -1.59
CA ARG A 10 -17.95 -2.54 -0.33
C ARG A 10 -19.15 -1.70 0.11
N GLN A 11 -19.93 -1.17 -0.83
CA GLN A 11 -21.12 -0.39 -0.52
C GLN A 11 -22.30 -1.27 -0.07
N ASP A 12 -22.40 -2.47 -0.61
CA ASP A 12 -23.38 -3.48 -0.19
C ASP A 12 -23.08 -3.92 1.25
N LEU A 13 -21.80 -4.13 1.57
CA LEU A 13 -21.37 -4.40 2.94
C LEU A 13 -21.71 -3.25 3.91
N TYR A 14 -21.49 -1.99 3.53
CA TYR A 14 -21.90 -0.86 4.37
C TYR A 14 -23.41 -0.82 4.61
N LEU A 15 -24.21 -1.22 3.62
CA LEU A 15 -25.66 -1.29 3.72
C LEU A 15 -26.10 -2.44 4.64
N GLU A 16 -25.51 -3.63 4.48
CA GLU A 16 -25.75 -4.82 5.29
C GLU A 16 -25.41 -4.55 6.77
N ILE A 17 -24.21 -4.01 7.01
CA ILE A 17 -23.76 -3.55 8.33
C ILE A 17 -24.77 -2.54 8.91
N SER A 18 -25.22 -1.55 8.13
CA SER A 18 -26.17 -0.54 8.64
C SER A 18 -27.56 -1.08 8.99
N ARG A 19 -27.95 -2.25 8.46
CA ARG A 19 -29.23 -2.91 8.74
C ARG A 19 -29.16 -3.84 9.94
N GLU A 20 -28.01 -4.49 10.13
CA GLU A 20 -27.77 -5.43 11.21
C GLU A 20 -27.23 -4.77 12.49
N LEU A 21 -26.65 -3.57 12.37
CA LEU A 21 -26.21 -2.76 13.50
C LEU A 21 -27.40 -2.27 14.33
N THR A 22 -27.27 -2.42 15.64
CA THR A 22 -28.16 -1.83 16.64
C THR A 22 -27.78 -0.37 16.92
N ASP A 23 -28.72 0.41 17.45
CA ASP A 23 -28.46 1.80 17.88
C ASP A 23 -27.31 1.92 18.89
N GLU A 24 -27.10 0.88 19.71
CA GLU A 24 -26.02 0.79 20.70
C GLU A 24 -24.66 0.69 19.98
N GLU A 25 -24.51 -0.24 19.04
CA GLU A 25 -23.30 -0.40 18.22
C GLU A 25 -23.01 0.86 17.37
N VAL A 26 -24.04 1.52 16.83
CA VAL A 26 -23.88 2.80 16.11
C VAL A 26 -23.37 3.91 17.04
N SER A 27 -23.81 3.91 18.30
CA SER A 27 -23.36 4.85 19.32
C SER A 27 -21.90 4.59 19.71
N ASP A 28 -21.49 3.33 19.85
CA ASP A 28 -20.10 2.93 20.08
C ASP A 28 -19.20 3.31 18.91
N ILE A 29 -19.62 3.02 17.68
CA ILE A 29 -18.93 3.47 16.45
C ILE A 29 -18.75 4.98 16.47
N ARG A 30 -19.82 5.73 16.81
CA ARG A 30 -19.79 7.19 16.86
C ARG A 30 -18.85 7.70 17.94
N GLY A 31 -18.81 7.07 19.10
CA GLY A 31 -17.85 7.39 20.16
C GLY A 31 -16.40 7.12 19.74
N TYR A 32 -16.18 6.05 18.97
CA TYR A 32 -14.86 5.65 18.52
C TYR A 32 -14.29 6.56 17.41
N ILE A 33 -15.12 6.91 16.41
CA ILE A 33 -14.70 7.78 15.29
C ILE A 33 -14.87 9.28 15.61
N GLY A 34 -15.78 9.61 16.52
CA GLY A 34 -16.09 10.96 16.96
C GLY A 34 -14.95 11.58 17.76
N GLY A 35 -14.52 12.77 17.36
CA GLY A 35 -13.44 13.51 18.02
C GLY A 35 -12.04 13.15 17.52
N LYS A 36 -11.80 11.91 17.06
CA LYS A 36 -10.52 11.51 16.45
C LYS A 36 -10.49 11.68 14.92
N GLN A 37 -11.51 11.15 14.24
CA GLN A 37 -11.51 11.02 12.77
C GLN A 37 -12.56 11.91 12.12
N LEU A 38 -13.74 12.05 12.72
CA LEU A 38 -14.82 12.88 12.24
C LEU A 38 -15.31 13.86 13.31
N PRO A 39 -15.77 15.06 12.91
CA PRO A 39 -16.35 16.02 13.84
C PRO A 39 -17.64 15.44 14.40
N THR A 40 -17.69 15.33 15.73
CA THR A 40 -18.80 14.69 16.47
C THR A 40 -20.16 15.29 16.11
N GLY A 41 -20.23 16.61 15.87
CA GLY A 41 -21.46 17.29 15.48
C GLY A 41 -22.05 16.86 14.13
N SER A 42 -21.22 16.41 13.17
CA SER A 42 -21.69 15.94 11.86
C SER A 42 -22.09 14.48 11.87
N ILE A 43 -21.43 13.65 12.68
CA ILE A 43 -21.75 12.23 12.82
C ILE A 43 -22.90 11.98 13.80
N GLN A 44 -23.25 12.95 14.65
CA GLN A 44 -24.32 12.84 15.66
C GLN A 44 -25.72 12.58 15.06
N ARG A 45 -25.92 12.91 13.79
CA ARG A 45 -27.18 12.64 13.07
C ARG A 45 -26.98 11.71 11.88
N ALA A 46 -25.75 11.25 11.64
CA ALA A 46 -25.42 10.37 10.54
C ALA A 46 -25.75 8.93 10.92
N THR A 47 -26.22 8.17 9.92
CA THR A 47 -26.34 6.71 9.97
C THR A 47 -24.96 6.04 9.84
N ALA A 48 -24.83 4.77 10.22
CA ALA A 48 -23.58 4.02 10.05
C ALA A 48 -23.03 4.10 8.62
N GLN A 49 -23.91 3.95 7.62
CA GLN A 49 -23.56 4.08 6.20
C GLN A 49 -23.04 5.48 5.84
N GLU A 50 -23.68 6.54 6.32
CA GLU A 50 -23.20 7.91 6.11
C GLU A 50 -21.85 8.14 6.78
N MET A 51 -21.62 7.57 7.97
CA MET A 51 -20.32 7.63 8.63
C MET A 51 -19.24 6.96 7.78
N PHE A 52 -19.50 5.77 7.20
CA PHE A 52 -18.57 5.11 6.29
C PHE A 52 -18.29 5.93 5.02
N ASN A 53 -19.33 6.52 4.43
CA ASN A 53 -19.17 7.43 3.28
C ASN A 53 -18.33 8.67 3.63
N MET A 54 -18.49 9.22 4.83
CA MET A 54 -17.67 10.34 5.31
C MET A 54 -16.21 9.93 5.56
N LEU A 55 -15.97 8.72 6.09
CA LEU A 55 -14.63 8.18 6.26
C LEU A 55 -13.93 7.93 4.91
N GLU A 56 -14.66 7.47 3.91
CA GLU A 56 -14.17 7.35 2.53
C GLU A 56 -13.84 8.72 1.92
N ARG A 57 -14.71 9.73 2.10
CA ARG A 57 -14.45 11.11 1.65
C ARG A 57 -13.21 11.72 2.30
N LYS A 58 -12.94 11.40 3.57
CA LYS A 58 -11.72 11.82 4.28
C LYS A 58 -10.48 11.00 3.89
N ARG A 59 -10.60 10.03 2.98
CA ARG A 59 -9.56 9.05 2.60
C ARG A 59 -8.99 8.26 3.77
N ILE A 60 -9.81 8.07 4.82
CA ILE A 60 -9.48 7.22 5.97
C ILE A 60 -9.75 5.77 5.60
N LEU A 61 -10.93 5.50 5.01
CA LEU A 61 -11.17 4.26 4.27
C LEU A 61 -10.72 4.49 2.82
N LYS A 62 -9.71 3.75 2.37
CA LYS A 62 -9.26 3.78 0.98
C LYS A 62 -9.80 2.54 0.26
N LYS A 63 -10.02 2.68 -1.04
CA LYS A 63 -10.40 1.55 -1.92
C LYS A 63 -9.30 0.48 -1.87
N GLY A 64 -9.65 -0.77 -1.60
CA GLY A 64 -8.69 -1.87 -1.34
C GLY A 64 -8.08 -1.91 0.07
N ASP A 65 -8.41 -0.95 0.95
CA ASP A 65 -7.84 -0.88 2.30
C ASP A 65 -8.97 -0.67 3.33
N LEU A 66 -9.68 -1.75 3.63
CA LEU A 66 -10.77 -1.78 4.63
C LEU A 66 -10.26 -2.09 6.04
N SER A 67 -8.95 -2.07 6.27
CA SER A 67 -8.29 -2.25 7.56
C SER A 67 -8.89 -1.41 8.69
N PHE A 68 -9.41 -0.21 8.38
CA PHE A 68 -10.10 0.64 9.36
C PHE A 68 -11.53 0.17 9.66
N LEU A 69 -12.25 -0.33 8.65
CA LEU A 69 -13.57 -0.94 8.85
C LEU A 69 -13.45 -2.19 9.72
N VAL A 70 -12.47 -3.05 9.43
CA VAL A 70 -12.18 -4.27 10.21
C VAL A 70 -12.00 -3.93 11.69
N LYS A 71 -11.11 -2.97 12.01
CA LYS A 71 -10.88 -2.55 13.40
C LYS A 71 -12.13 -1.97 14.08
N LEU A 72 -12.96 -1.27 13.30
CA LEU A 72 -14.22 -0.74 13.81
C LEU A 72 -15.19 -1.88 14.14
N MET A 73 -15.30 -2.88 13.27
CA MET A 73 -16.14 -4.07 13.45
C MET A 73 -15.64 -4.97 14.59
N GLU A 74 -14.32 -5.08 14.78
CA GLU A 74 -13.71 -5.74 15.96
C GLU A 74 -14.05 -5.01 17.26
N SER A 75 -14.25 -3.69 17.22
CA SER A 75 -14.56 -2.90 18.43
C SER A 75 -16.01 -3.04 18.90
N ILE A 76 -16.90 -3.51 18.02
CA ILE A 76 -18.30 -3.83 18.33
C ILE A 76 -18.55 -5.34 18.45
N ASP A 77 -17.48 -6.15 18.54
CA ASP A 77 -17.52 -7.61 18.59
C ASP A 77 -18.23 -8.29 17.39
N ARG A 78 -18.38 -7.59 16.26
CA ARG A 78 -18.99 -8.11 15.03
C ARG A 78 -17.95 -8.57 14.02
N GLN A 79 -17.29 -9.67 14.37
CA GLN A 79 -16.22 -10.23 13.56
C GLN A 79 -16.71 -10.70 12.17
N GLU A 80 -17.98 -11.08 12.03
CA GLU A 80 -18.60 -11.45 10.74
C GLU A 80 -18.45 -10.35 9.67
N PHE A 81 -18.62 -9.08 10.08
CA PHE A 81 -18.47 -7.94 9.19
C PHE A 81 -17.01 -7.54 9.01
N ALA A 82 -16.16 -7.81 10.00
CA ALA A 82 -14.73 -7.63 9.91
C ALA A 82 -14.13 -8.58 8.86
N GLU A 83 -14.55 -9.84 8.84
CA GLU A 83 -14.13 -10.83 7.84
C GLU A 83 -14.64 -10.42 6.45
N ALA A 84 -15.92 -10.08 6.30
CA ALA A 84 -16.48 -9.62 5.03
C ALA A 84 -15.80 -8.34 4.51
N ALA A 85 -15.43 -7.41 5.41
CA ALA A 85 -14.65 -6.23 5.05
C ALA A 85 -13.26 -6.59 4.52
N ASN A 86 -12.59 -7.56 5.15
CA ASN A 86 -11.29 -8.02 4.70
C ASN A 86 -11.37 -8.70 3.32
N GLU A 87 -12.36 -9.57 3.11
CA GLU A 87 -12.57 -10.25 1.82
C GLU A 87 -12.81 -9.27 0.67
N ILE A 88 -13.58 -8.20 0.91
CA ILE A 88 -13.82 -7.17 -0.11
C ILE A 88 -12.56 -6.34 -0.39
N ALA A 89 -11.75 -6.06 0.64
CA ALA A 89 -10.48 -5.37 0.45
C ALA A 89 -9.50 -6.21 -0.39
N GLU A 90 -9.43 -7.52 -0.11
CA GLU A 90 -8.66 -8.47 -0.91
C GLU A 90 -9.19 -8.51 -2.36
N GLN A 91 -10.49 -8.62 -2.59
CA GLN A 91 -11.06 -8.57 -3.95
C GLN A 91 -10.76 -7.26 -4.71
N GLU A 92 -10.83 -6.10 -4.04
CA GLU A 92 -10.49 -4.82 -4.67
C GLU A 92 -8.98 -4.65 -4.91
N SER A 93 -8.14 -5.35 -4.12
CA SER A 93 -6.68 -5.40 -4.28
C SER A 93 -6.26 -6.37 -5.39
N GLU A 94 -6.93 -7.52 -5.49
CA GLU A 94 -6.63 -8.62 -6.43
C GLU A 94 -7.25 -8.42 -7.84
N GLY A 95 -8.01 -7.34 -8.04
CA GLY A 95 -8.57 -6.96 -9.35
C GLY A 95 -7.54 -6.63 -10.45
N ASN A 96 -6.23 -6.80 -10.22
CA ASN A 96 -5.19 -6.67 -11.25
C ASN A 96 -4.13 -7.78 -11.26
N THR A 97 -4.43 -9.02 -10.87
CA THR A 97 -3.71 -10.18 -11.45
C THR A 97 -4.42 -11.48 -11.16
N LYS A 98 -4.52 -12.31 -12.18
CA LYS A 98 -5.18 -13.62 -12.18
C LYS A 98 -4.21 -14.68 -11.64
N GLY A 99 -4.67 -15.52 -10.70
CA GLY A 99 -4.05 -16.80 -10.30
C GLY A 99 -3.19 -16.70 -9.03
N GLU A 100 -3.25 -17.57 -8.02
CA GLU A 100 -3.90 -18.88 -7.86
C GLU A 100 -4.15 -19.16 -6.36
N VAL A 101 -5.36 -19.65 -6.09
CA VAL A 101 -5.79 -20.71 -5.16
C VAL A 101 -4.96 -21.01 -3.90
N ARG A 102 -5.50 -20.54 -2.76
CA ARG A 102 -5.82 -21.24 -1.49
C ARG A 102 -5.06 -22.53 -1.15
N GLU A 103 -4.47 -22.58 0.05
CA GLU A 103 -4.79 -23.63 1.05
C GLU A 103 -4.37 -23.31 2.52
N LYS A 104 -5.40 -23.12 3.36
CA LYS A 104 -5.65 -23.51 4.77
C LYS A 104 -4.59 -23.37 5.89
N LYS A 105 -4.97 -22.63 6.95
CA LYS A 105 -4.38 -22.63 8.32
C LYS A 105 -4.51 -24.02 8.99
N PRO A 106 -3.65 -24.37 9.99
CA PRO A 106 -3.92 -23.92 11.36
C PRO A 106 -2.69 -23.38 12.15
N CYS A 107 -3.04 -22.48 13.07
CA CYS A 107 -2.35 -21.88 14.21
C CYS A 107 -0.95 -22.41 14.61
N GLY A 108 0.03 -21.50 14.62
CA GLY A 108 1.26 -21.60 15.41
C GLY A 108 2.07 -20.30 15.33
N ARG A 109 2.07 -19.48 16.39
CA ARG A 109 3.13 -18.47 16.60
C ARG A 109 4.40 -19.24 17.03
N PRO A 110 5.63 -18.84 16.60
CA PRO A 110 6.03 -17.45 16.43
C PRO A 110 6.70 -17.11 15.09
N ASN A 111 6.46 -15.86 14.66
CA ASN A 111 7.44 -14.97 14.05
C ASN A 111 8.30 -15.49 12.89
N ILE A 112 7.75 -15.56 11.68
CA ILE A 112 8.49 -15.13 10.48
C ILE A 112 7.48 -14.68 9.41
N THR A 113 7.48 -13.39 9.12
CA THR A 113 6.86 -12.78 7.94
C THR A 113 7.48 -13.35 6.66
N PRO A 114 6.70 -13.90 5.72
CA PRO A 114 7.18 -14.16 4.37
C PRO A 114 6.54 -13.16 3.40
N THR A 115 7.00 -11.91 3.40
CA THR A 115 6.72 -10.95 2.30
C THR A 115 7.80 -9.86 2.22
N ALA A 116 9.07 -10.22 2.38
CA ALA A 116 10.18 -9.26 2.38
C ALA A 116 11.27 -9.53 1.31
N GLY A 117 11.05 -10.52 0.43
CA GLY A 117 12.07 -10.94 -0.54
C GLY A 117 12.49 -9.86 -1.56
N SER A 118 11.61 -8.96 -1.97
CA SER A 118 11.94 -8.04 -3.07
C SER A 118 12.56 -6.71 -2.62
N ALA A 119 12.16 -6.16 -1.47
CA ALA A 119 12.70 -4.89 -0.99
C ALA A 119 14.07 -5.06 -0.31
N GLU A 120 14.23 -6.11 0.52
CA GLU A 120 15.50 -6.39 1.19
C GLU A 120 16.58 -6.83 0.18
N GLU A 121 16.20 -7.57 -0.86
CA GLU A 121 17.14 -7.96 -1.93
C GLU A 121 17.58 -6.75 -2.76
N LEU A 122 16.67 -5.81 -3.06
CA LEU A 122 17.05 -4.56 -3.73
C LEU A 122 17.99 -3.73 -2.84
N GLU A 123 17.69 -3.59 -1.55
CA GLU A 123 18.56 -2.87 -0.61
C GLU A 123 19.94 -3.50 -0.56
N ALA A 124 20.04 -4.81 -0.38
CA ALA A 124 21.31 -5.52 -0.36
C ALA A 124 22.09 -5.31 -1.66
N LEU A 125 21.42 -5.31 -2.80
CA LEU A 125 22.01 -5.10 -4.12
C LEU A 125 22.47 -3.64 -4.33
N ILE A 126 21.68 -2.66 -3.89
CA ILE A 126 22.06 -1.24 -3.89
C ILE A 126 23.24 -1.01 -2.96
N THR A 127 23.19 -1.49 -1.73
CA THR A 127 24.23 -1.29 -0.71
C THR A 127 25.54 -1.93 -1.13
N ARG A 128 25.51 -3.17 -1.63
CA ARG A 128 26.70 -3.88 -2.13
C ARG A 128 27.33 -3.21 -3.33
N ASN A 129 26.53 -2.53 -4.17
CA ASN A 129 27.00 -1.87 -5.39
C ASN A 129 27.00 -0.33 -5.28
N ARG A 130 26.79 0.24 -4.08
CA ARG A 130 26.55 1.69 -3.87
C ARG A 130 27.67 2.55 -4.44
N VAL A 131 28.93 2.10 -4.31
CA VAL A 131 30.11 2.81 -4.82
C VAL A 131 30.16 2.84 -6.35
N LEU A 132 29.68 1.78 -7.02
CA LEU A 132 29.62 1.71 -8.48
C LEU A 132 28.46 2.52 -9.02
N LEU A 133 27.29 2.37 -8.39
CA LEU A 133 26.09 3.09 -8.75
C LEU A 133 26.31 4.59 -8.59
N THR A 134 26.75 5.08 -7.43
CA THR A 134 26.95 6.53 -7.23
C THR A 134 27.95 7.19 -8.19
N LYS A 135 28.89 6.43 -8.77
CA LYS A 135 29.87 6.92 -9.76
C LYS A 135 29.42 6.84 -11.21
N ARG A 136 28.54 5.89 -11.55
CA ARG A 136 28.15 5.60 -12.95
C ARG A 136 26.68 5.91 -13.24
N LEU A 137 25.86 6.07 -12.21
CA LEU A 137 24.43 6.36 -12.32
C LEU A 137 24.21 7.81 -12.70
N GLN A 138 23.47 8.05 -13.78
CA GLN A 138 23.04 9.40 -14.15
C GLN A 138 21.60 9.64 -13.74
N VAL A 139 21.43 10.27 -12.59
CA VAL A 139 20.12 10.64 -12.03
C VAL A 139 19.25 11.47 -12.99
N SER A 140 19.87 12.32 -13.81
CA SER A 140 19.16 13.21 -14.73
C SER A 140 18.32 12.44 -15.75
N SER A 141 18.84 11.31 -16.23
CA SER A 141 18.17 10.44 -17.19
C SER A 141 17.14 9.54 -16.51
N LEU A 142 17.29 9.26 -15.22
CA LEU A 142 16.40 8.38 -14.47
C LEU A 142 15.17 9.12 -13.93
N PHE A 143 15.30 10.42 -13.59
CA PHE A 143 14.18 11.22 -13.07
C PHE A 143 12.89 11.12 -13.88
N PRO A 144 12.86 11.30 -15.22
CA PRO A 144 11.61 11.21 -15.98
C PRO A 144 10.96 9.83 -15.84
N HIS A 145 11.75 8.76 -15.92
CA HIS A 145 11.23 7.38 -15.81
C HIS A 145 10.79 7.02 -14.39
N LEU A 146 11.49 7.52 -13.38
CA LEU A 146 11.14 7.33 -11.96
C LEU A 146 9.83 8.05 -11.59
N ILE A 147 9.62 9.25 -12.13
CA ILE A 147 8.39 10.02 -11.92
C ILE A 147 7.23 9.40 -12.69
N GLU A 148 7.46 8.97 -13.94
CA GLU A 148 6.47 8.28 -14.76
C GLU A 148 5.98 6.99 -14.10
N ARG A 149 6.89 6.24 -13.46
CA ARG A 149 6.57 5.03 -12.68
C ARG A 149 5.97 5.32 -11.30
N GLY A 150 5.94 6.58 -10.87
CA GLY A 150 5.46 6.97 -9.53
C GLY A 150 6.38 6.53 -8.38
N LEU A 151 7.63 6.16 -8.68
CA LEU A 151 8.64 5.78 -7.68
C LEU A 151 9.32 6.98 -7.04
N LEU A 152 9.29 8.12 -7.73
CA LEU A 152 9.87 9.36 -7.27
C LEU A 152 8.87 10.49 -7.47
N LEU A 153 8.58 11.21 -6.40
CA LEU A 153 7.68 12.36 -6.43
C LEU A 153 8.42 13.62 -6.87
N ILE A 154 7.67 14.62 -7.33
CA ILE A 154 8.23 15.91 -7.76
C ILE A 154 8.93 16.61 -6.58
N ASP A 155 8.38 16.52 -5.36
CA ASP A 155 9.01 17.01 -4.13
C ASP A 155 10.38 16.33 -3.90
N GLU A 156 10.40 15.00 -3.94
CA GLU A 156 11.62 14.21 -3.72
C GLU A 156 12.68 14.48 -4.82
N LYS A 157 12.22 14.72 -6.05
CA LYS A 157 13.09 15.16 -7.16
C LYS A 157 13.80 16.46 -6.80
N GLU A 158 13.06 17.42 -6.25
CA GLU A 158 13.59 18.74 -5.91
C GLU A 158 14.62 18.64 -4.77
N ASP A 159 14.36 17.79 -3.77
CA ASP A 159 15.28 17.52 -2.67
C ASP A 159 16.58 16.85 -3.16
N ILE A 160 16.47 15.85 -4.04
CA ILE A 160 17.63 15.23 -4.68
C ILE A 160 18.36 16.24 -5.58
N ASN A 161 17.63 17.04 -6.36
CA ASN A 161 18.24 18.01 -7.26
C ASN A 161 18.93 19.16 -6.51
N SER A 162 18.53 19.43 -5.27
CA SER A 162 19.17 20.37 -4.34
C SER A 162 20.58 19.93 -3.91
N LYS A 163 20.97 18.66 -4.14
CA LYS A 163 22.36 18.23 -3.93
C LYS A 163 23.27 18.86 -4.98
N THR A 164 24.41 19.41 -4.53
CA THR A 164 25.35 20.15 -5.39
C THR A 164 26.20 19.24 -6.28
N THR A 165 26.34 17.96 -5.93
CA THR A 165 27.23 17.02 -6.64
C THR A 165 26.45 15.91 -7.32
N THR A 166 26.87 15.50 -8.51
CA THR A 166 26.28 14.38 -9.26
C THR A 166 26.26 13.08 -8.46
N GLN A 167 27.33 12.81 -7.71
CA GLN A 167 27.43 11.67 -6.81
C GLN A 167 26.44 11.77 -5.65
N GLY A 168 26.32 12.95 -5.01
CA GLY A 168 25.38 13.17 -3.91
C GLY A 168 23.93 13.04 -4.35
N LYS A 169 23.61 13.43 -5.60
CA LYS A 169 22.28 13.18 -6.19
C LYS A 169 22.02 11.69 -6.36
N ALA A 170 22.99 10.94 -6.92
CA ALA A 170 22.86 9.50 -7.10
C ALA A 170 22.73 8.77 -5.75
N GLU A 171 23.49 9.19 -4.75
CA GLU A 171 23.40 8.62 -3.40
C GLU A 171 22.05 8.90 -2.75
N ALA A 172 21.57 10.15 -2.80
CA ALA A 172 20.25 10.51 -2.27
C ALA A 172 19.13 9.74 -2.97
N LEU A 173 19.24 9.54 -4.30
CA LEU A 173 18.27 8.73 -5.05
C LEU A 173 18.28 7.26 -4.60
N LEU A 174 19.46 6.65 -4.45
CA LEU A 174 19.59 5.25 -4.04
C LEU A 174 19.11 5.03 -2.60
N ASP A 175 19.42 5.99 -1.71
CA ASP A 175 18.97 5.99 -0.32
C ASP A 175 17.43 6.08 -0.24
N LEU A 176 16.85 6.95 -1.07
CA LEU A 176 15.40 7.09 -1.19
C LEU A 176 14.73 5.81 -1.73
N LEU A 177 15.30 5.19 -2.77
CA LEU A 177 14.77 3.94 -3.33
C LEU A 177 14.86 2.79 -2.32
N SER A 178 15.96 2.70 -1.57
CA SER A 178 16.14 1.74 -0.49
C SER A 178 15.12 1.96 0.64
N ARG A 179 14.91 3.22 1.04
CA ARG A 179 14.07 3.57 2.18
C ARG A 179 12.57 3.53 1.88
N GLN A 180 12.18 3.80 0.64
CA GLN A 180 10.78 3.73 0.20
C GLN A 180 10.29 2.29 0.09
N GLY A 181 11.17 1.32 -0.21
CA GLY A 181 10.80 -0.11 -0.38
C GLY A 181 9.79 -0.39 -1.50
N LYS A 182 9.45 0.63 -2.31
CA LYS A 182 8.49 0.57 -3.43
C LYS A 182 9.11 0.09 -4.73
N CYS A 183 10.44 0.12 -4.80
CA CYS A 183 11.18 -0.33 -5.96
C CYS A 183 11.57 -1.79 -5.75
N THR A 184 11.35 -2.64 -6.74
CA THR A 184 11.84 -4.02 -6.77
C THR A 184 13.13 -4.09 -7.58
N PRO A 185 13.99 -5.12 -7.40
CA PRO A 185 15.22 -5.26 -8.18
C PRO A 185 14.94 -5.26 -9.69
N ASP A 186 13.88 -5.93 -10.13
CA ASP A 186 13.45 -5.94 -11.53
C ASP A 186 13.06 -4.55 -12.04
N VAL A 187 12.24 -3.80 -11.29
CA VAL A 187 11.82 -2.45 -11.68
C VAL A 187 13.02 -1.49 -11.68
N PHE A 188 13.94 -1.64 -10.72
CA PHE A 188 15.18 -0.85 -10.68
C PHE A 188 16.06 -1.14 -11.91
N MET A 189 16.23 -2.41 -12.27
CA MET A 189 16.98 -2.81 -13.47
C MET A 189 16.29 -2.32 -14.74
N GLU A 190 14.96 -2.35 -14.81
CA GLU A 190 14.19 -1.84 -15.94
C GLU A 190 14.40 -0.33 -16.13
N ILE A 191 14.35 0.44 -15.05
CA ILE A 191 14.61 1.89 -15.08
C ILE A 191 16.06 2.19 -15.49
N LEU A 192 17.02 1.38 -15.03
CA LEU A 192 18.40 1.48 -15.49
C LEU A 192 18.55 1.21 -17.00
N LYS A 193 17.85 0.19 -17.54
CA LYS A 193 17.81 -0.06 -18.99
C LYS A 193 17.22 1.12 -19.75
N LEU A 194 16.09 1.66 -19.27
CA LEU A 194 15.43 2.83 -19.86
C LEU A 194 16.32 4.08 -19.83
N GLY A 195 17.07 4.27 -18.74
CA GLY A 195 18.05 5.35 -18.60
C GLY A 195 19.35 5.15 -19.38
N ASN A 196 19.43 4.16 -20.28
CA ASN A 196 20.61 3.81 -21.08
C ASN A 196 21.83 3.34 -20.25
N HIS A 197 21.56 2.80 -19.05
CA HIS A 197 22.56 2.23 -18.14
C HIS A 197 22.63 0.71 -18.20
N GLU A 198 22.41 0.12 -19.38
CA GLU A 198 22.45 -1.33 -19.60
C GLU A 198 23.78 -1.97 -19.15
N HIS A 199 24.90 -1.25 -19.32
CA HIS A 199 26.22 -1.66 -18.85
C HIS A 199 26.29 -1.79 -17.31
N ILE A 200 25.51 -1.00 -16.57
CA ILE A 200 25.39 -1.13 -15.12
C ILE A 200 24.54 -2.34 -14.79
N VAL A 201 23.43 -2.54 -15.50
CA VAL A 201 22.55 -3.70 -15.29
C VAL A 201 23.28 -5.01 -15.51
N GLY A 202 24.04 -5.14 -16.61
CA GLY A 202 24.84 -6.34 -16.85
C GLY A 202 25.93 -6.58 -15.79
N LEU A 203 26.45 -5.52 -15.15
CA LEU A 203 27.36 -5.64 -14.00
C LEU A 203 26.64 -6.08 -12.73
N LEU A 204 25.41 -5.62 -12.51
CA LEU A 204 24.57 -6.00 -11.38
C LEU A 204 24.08 -7.46 -11.54
N GLU A 205 23.68 -7.87 -12.73
CA GLU A 205 23.23 -9.25 -13.03
C GLU A 205 24.35 -10.27 -12.85
N ARG A 206 25.61 -9.92 -13.16
CA ARG A 206 26.77 -10.79 -12.88
C ARG A 206 27.13 -10.90 -11.39
N ARG A 207 26.58 -10.04 -10.55
CA ARG A 207 26.91 -9.90 -9.11
C ARG A 207 25.73 -10.25 -8.20
N ARG A 208 24.56 -10.57 -8.77
CA ARG A 208 23.37 -11.11 -8.09
C ARG A 208 23.62 -12.57 -7.74
#